data_AF-A0A0G1V3K4-F1
#
_entry.id   AF-A0A0G1V3K4-F1
#
_cell.length_a   1.000
_cell.length_b   1.000
_cell.length_c   1.000
_cell.angle_alpha   90.00
_cell.angle_beta   90.00
_cell.angle_gamma   90.00
#
_symmetry.space_group_name_H-M   'P 1'
#
loop_
_entity.id
_entity.type
_entity.pdbx_description
1 polymer ?
#
loop_
_entity_poly.entity_id
_entity_poly.type
_entity_poly.pdbx_seq_one_letter_code
_entity_poly.pdbx_strand_id
1 'polypeptide(L)'
;MPITMNAPPQPVKDTKKLDFIDHATLQEVKGYVNQIVLFREVHDAYKIVKVLPKELAMLHLETRHPELLTEYEHALARARAVALSMLPNDQVEQFFADDVVLALDDGDIVLNEEIDAKMVRLILLEDRDELKQKCRNRLLGNEKTITTSSLDISGQHLPGTVRNVLRFYNVTVGITERVNTLQQTEFFSKLNTIVLDPDEQMAIRRLIDVYEHLKLSSLTPEGLEESVSFVDGGEKRILREGRLEHLRTDDAAKLIERETIQ
;
A
#
# COMPACT_ATOMS: atom_id res chain seq x y z
N MET A 1 -26.54 25.24 7.84
CA MET A 1 -26.72 25.63 6.43
C MET A 1 -26.38 24.42 5.58
N PRO A 2 -27.26 23.99 4.66
CA PRO A 2 -26.98 22.82 3.84
C PRO A 2 -25.89 23.19 2.82
N ILE A 3 -24.77 22.48 2.86
CA ILE A 3 -23.70 22.60 1.88
C ILE A 3 -24.21 21.94 0.61
N THR A 4 -24.57 22.74 -0.38
CA THR A 4 -24.87 22.25 -1.73
C THR A 4 -23.62 21.59 -2.31
N MET A 5 -23.68 20.26 -2.42
CA MET A 5 -22.69 19.43 -3.08
C MET A 5 -22.60 19.81 -4.56
N ASN A 6 -21.42 20.25 -5.01
CA ASN A 6 -21.10 20.14 -6.42
C ASN A 6 -20.75 18.66 -6.68
N ALA A 7 -21.43 18.07 -7.66
CA ALA A 7 -21.19 16.72 -8.15
C ALA A 7 -19.69 16.50 -8.44
N PRO A 8 -19.21 15.23 -8.48
CA PRO A 8 -17.89 14.93 -9.05
C PRO A 8 -17.76 15.66 -10.39
N PRO A 9 -16.55 16.12 -10.80
CA PRO A 9 -16.37 16.73 -12.10
C PRO A 9 -16.87 15.75 -13.16
N GLN A 10 -18.12 15.97 -13.60
CA GLN A 10 -18.66 15.43 -14.83
C GLN A 10 -17.65 15.81 -15.92
N PRO A 11 -17.44 14.99 -16.96
CA PRO A 11 -16.59 15.38 -18.07
C PRO A 11 -17.16 16.68 -18.66
N VAL A 12 -16.57 17.80 -18.23
CA VAL A 12 -17.01 19.14 -18.62
C VAL A 12 -16.77 19.20 -20.11
N LYS A 13 -17.85 19.40 -20.86
CA LYS A 13 -17.85 19.51 -22.32
C LYS A 13 -17.10 20.75 -22.86
N ASP A 14 -16.30 21.41 -22.03
CA ASP A 14 -15.35 22.43 -22.41
C ASP A 14 -13.98 22.01 -21.88
N THR A 15 -13.14 21.48 -22.77
CA THR A 15 -11.73 21.17 -22.48
C THR A 15 -10.96 22.46 -22.23
N LYS A 16 -11.11 23.05 -21.04
CA LYS A 16 -10.06 23.89 -20.48
C LYS A 16 -8.86 22.97 -20.31
N LYS A 17 -7.85 23.16 -21.16
CA LYS A 17 -6.56 22.49 -21.03
C LYS A 17 -6.03 22.86 -19.64
N LEU A 18 -5.95 21.89 -18.72
CA LEU A 18 -5.40 22.09 -17.39
C LEU A 18 -3.95 22.59 -17.56
N ASP A 19 -3.61 23.70 -16.91
CA ASP A 19 -2.25 24.20 -16.89
C ASP A 19 -1.54 23.61 -15.66
N PHE A 20 -0.87 22.48 -15.83
CA PHE A 20 -0.19 21.79 -14.73
C PHE A 20 1.05 22.56 -14.22
N ILE A 21 1.43 23.68 -14.84
CA ILE A 21 2.44 24.61 -14.32
C ILE A 21 1.84 25.54 -13.25
N ASP A 22 0.50 25.70 -13.23
CA ASP A 22 -0.19 26.47 -12.21
C ASP A 22 -0.27 25.69 -10.88
N HIS A 23 0.06 26.39 -9.78
CA HIS A 23 -0.07 25.85 -8.43
C HIS A 23 -1.53 25.54 -8.08
N ALA A 24 -2.50 26.25 -8.66
CA ALA A 24 -3.92 25.95 -8.47
C ALA A 24 -4.26 24.54 -9.00
N THR A 25 -3.76 24.19 -10.19
CA THR A 25 -3.92 22.85 -10.77
C THR A 25 -3.30 21.78 -9.88
N LEU A 26 -2.11 22.03 -9.32
CA LEU A 26 -1.49 21.10 -8.38
C LEU A 26 -2.37 20.88 -7.14
N GLN A 27 -2.94 21.95 -6.57
CA GLN A 27 -3.83 21.81 -5.41
C GLN A 27 -5.12 21.06 -5.75
N GLU A 28 -5.68 21.26 -6.94
CA GLU A 28 -6.83 20.49 -7.42
C GLU A 28 -6.50 18.99 -7.53
N VAL A 29 -5.35 18.65 -8.13
CA VAL A 29 -4.90 17.25 -8.24
C VAL A 29 -4.66 16.65 -6.86
N LYS A 30 -3.97 17.35 -5.96
CA LYS A 30 -3.74 16.88 -4.57
C LYS A 30 -5.06 16.70 -3.82
N GLY A 31 -5.99 17.63 -3.96
CA GLY A 31 -7.32 17.55 -3.35
C GLY A 31 -8.12 16.34 -3.86
N TYR A 32 -8.07 16.06 -5.16
CA TYR A 32 -8.73 14.89 -5.73
C TYR A 32 -8.07 13.58 -5.30
N VAL A 33 -6.74 13.50 -5.30
CA VAL A 33 -6.02 12.32 -4.78
C VAL A 33 -6.32 12.08 -3.30
N ASN A 34 -6.44 13.13 -2.48
CA ASN A 34 -6.86 12.98 -1.08
C ASN A 34 -8.23 12.32 -0.97
N GLN A 35 -9.20 12.69 -1.81
CA GLN A 35 -10.52 12.06 -1.82
C GLN A 35 -10.42 10.59 -2.24
N ILE A 36 -9.66 10.31 -3.30
CA ILE A 36 -9.41 8.94 -3.78
C ILE A 36 -8.83 8.07 -2.65
N VAL A 37 -7.85 8.58 -1.89
CA VAL A 37 -7.24 7.86 -0.77
C VAL A 37 -8.25 7.65 0.35
N LEU A 38 -8.93 8.72 0.81
CA LEU A 38 -9.85 8.67 1.93
C LEU A 38 -11.05 7.75 1.68
N PHE A 39 -11.57 7.72 0.45
CA PHE A 39 -12.72 6.90 0.05
C PHE A 39 -12.34 5.62 -0.69
N ARG A 40 -11.03 5.36 -0.86
CA ARG A 40 -10.46 4.19 -1.55
C ARG A 40 -11.06 3.96 -2.94
N GLU A 41 -11.14 5.04 -3.74
CA GLU A 41 -11.73 5.02 -5.07
C GLU A 41 -10.77 4.42 -6.11
N VAL A 42 -10.60 3.10 -6.09
CA VAL A 42 -9.62 2.34 -6.91
C VAL A 42 -9.70 2.69 -8.41
N HIS A 43 -10.90 2.81 -8.97
CA HIS A 43 -11.07 3.13 -10.39
C HIS A 43 -10.57 4.51 -10.75
N ASP A 44 -10.78 5.49 -9.88
CA ASP A 44 -10.35 6.87 -10.09
C ASP A 44 -8.86 7.02 -9.83
N ALA A 45 -8.34 6.31 -8.83
CA ALA A 45 -6.90 6.12 -8.63
C ALA A 45 -6.23 5.61 -9.91
N TYR A 46 -6.76 4.54 -10.51
CA TYR A 46 -6.23 3.97 -11.75
C TYR A 46 -6.28 4.94 -12.93
N LYS A 47 -7.34 5.74 -13.08
CA LYS A 47 -7.42 6.78 -14.13
C LYS A 47 -6.30 7.81 -13.96
N ILE A 48 -6.09 8.30 -12.73
CA ILE A 48 -5.00 9.25 -12.44
C ILE A 48 -3.65 8.65 -12.81
N VAL A 49 -3.39 7.41 -12.42
CA VAL A 49 -2.13 6.71 -12.74
C VAL A 49 -1.89 6.58 -14.25
N LYS A 50 -2.94 6.47 -15.06
CA LYS A 50 -2.82 6.36 -16.53
C LYS A 50 -2.67 7.70 -17.25
N VAL A 51 -3.26 8.76 -16.71
CA VAL A 51 -3.36 10.06 -17.38
C VAL A 51 -2.25 11.00 -16.92
N LEU A 52 -2.09 11.18 -15.61
CA LEU A 52 -1.20 12.21 -15.04
C LEU A 52 0.25 12.10 -15.52
N PRO A 53 0.90 10.92 -15.56
CA PRO A 53 2.29 10.83 -16.04
C PRO A 53 2.47 11.31 -17.48
N LYS A 54 1.47 11.11 -18.35
CA LYS A 54 1.53 11.54 -19.75
C LYS A 54 1.43 13.06 -19.85
N GLU A 55 0.56 13.67 -19.05
CA GLU A 55 0.41 15.13 -18.99
C GLU A 55 1.69 15.80 -18.48
N LEU A 56 2.30 15.26 -17.42
CA LEU A 56 3.56 15.80 -16.86
C LEU A 56 4.72 15.69 -17.85
N ALA A 57 4.85 14.55 -18.55
CA ALA A 57 5.92 14.32 -19.53
C ALA A 57 5.88 15.30 -20.71
N MET A 58 4.69 15.80 -21.08
CA MET A 58 4.55 16.79 -22.17
C MET A 58 5.04 18.20 -21.79
N LEU A 59 5.26 18.47 -20.49
CA LEU A 59 5.53 19.82 -19.97
C LEU A 59 6.99 20.06 -19.62
N HIS A 60 7.83 19.04 -19.63
CA HIS A 60 9.26 19.11 -19.28
C HIS A 60 9.51 19.77 -17.91
N LEU A 61 8.68 19.44 -16.92
CA LEU A 61 8.74 20.03 -15.57
C LEU A 61 10.06 19.72 -14.86
N GLU A 62 10.69 18.59 -15.18
CA GLU A 62 11.98 18.16 -14.62
C GLU A 62 13.07 19.22 -14.73
N THR A 63 13.02 20.05 -15.78
CA THR A 63 14.02 21.11 -16.01
C THR A 63 13.53 22.49 -15.57
N ARG A 64 12.21 22.71 -15.59
CA ARG A 64 11.61 24.05 -15.46
C ARG A 64 11.03 24.32 -14.08
N HIS A 65 10.44 23.31 -13.46
CA HIS A 65 9.73 23.36 -12.17
C HIS A 65 9.88 22.02 -11.42
N PRO A 66 11.11 21.63 -11.04
CA PRO A 66 11.37 20.34 -10.37
C PRO A 66 10.61 20.19 -9.05
N GLU A 67 10.32 21.30 -8.36
CA GLU A 67 9.50 21.33 -7.15
C GLU A 67 8.06 20.89 -7.42
N LEU A 68 7.45 21.36 -8.52
CA LEU A 68 6.10 20.95 -8.90
C LEU A 68 6.06 19.49 -9.32
N LEU A 69 7.07 19.04 -10.07
CA LEU A 69 7.18 17.64 -10.46
C LEU A 69 7.21 16.73 -9.23
N THR A 70 8.01 17.08 -8.22
CA THR A 70 8.10 16.31 -6.96
C THR A 70 6.73 16.18 -6.28
N GLU A 71 5.99 17.27 -6.19
CA GLU A 71 4.65 17.27 -5.58
C GLU A 71 3.63 16.44 -6.38
N TYR A 72 3.70 16.46 -7.71
CA TYR A 72 2.88 15.60 -8.54
C TYR A 72 3.28 14.13 -8.43
N GLU A 73 4.57 13.82 -8.32
CA GLU A 73 5.07 12.46 -8.09
C GLU A 73 4.57 11.92 -6.74
N HIS A 74 4.52 12.76 -5.70
CA HIS A 74 3.91 12.40 -4.42
C HIS A 74 2.42 12.07 -4.56
N ALA A 75 1.66 12.92 -5.26
CA ALA A 75 0.24 12.65 -5.52
C ALA A 75 0.05 11.36 -6.33
N LEU A 76 0.92 11.12 -7.31
CA LEU A 76 0.89 9.92 -8.14
C LEU A 76 1.22 8.65 -7.35
N ALA A 77 2.22 8.68 -6.46
CA ALA A 77 2.60 7.56 -5.60
C ALA A 77 1.42 7.11 -4.73
N ARG A 78 0.69 8.07 -4.14
CA ARG A 78 -0.51 7.80 -3.34
C ARG A 78 -1.64 7.20 -4.17
N ALA A 79 -1.89 7.74 -5.36
CA ALA A 79 -2.86 7.16 -6.28
C ALA A 79 -2.46 5.73 -6.73
N ARG A 80 -1.16 5.47 -6.95
CA ARG A 80 -0.66 4.12 -7.29
C ARG A 80 -0.90 3.12 -6.17
N ALA A 81 -0.71 3.53 -4.91
CA ALA A 81 -0.96 2.68 -3.75
C ALA A 81 -2.43 2.21 -3.69
N VAL A 82 -3.39 3.12 -3.92
CA VAL A 82 -4.83 2.77 -3.95
C VAL A 82 -5.20 1.99 -5.22
N ALA A 83 -4.48 2.22 -6.33
CA ALA A 83 -4.76 1.57 -7.59
C ALA A 83 -4.16 0.16 -7.71
N LEU A 84 -3.42 -0.35 -6.71
CA LEU A 84 -2.61 -1.58 -6.83
C LEU A 84 -3.39 -2.74 -7.44
N SER A 85 -4.63 -2.97 -7.01
CA SER A 85 -5.47 -4.05 -7.51
C SER A 85 -5.76 -3.94 -9.01
N MET A 86 -5.82 -2.73 -9.58
CA MET A 86 -6.02 -2.51 -11.02
C MET A 86 -4.73 -2.46 -11.84
N LEU A 87 -3.57 -2.39 -11.20
CA LEU A 87 -2.29 -2.30 -11.89
C LEU A 87 -1.82 -3.67 -12.41
N PRO A 88 -1.16 -3.71 -13.59
CA PRO A 88 -0.37 -4.85 -14.04
C PRO A 88 0.70 -5.26 -13.01
N ASN A 89 1.09 -6.54 -12.99
CA ASN A 89 2.02 -7.08 -11.98
C ASN A 89 3.38 -6.36 -11.99
N ASP A 90 3.91 -6.05 -13.18
CA ASP A 90 5.15 -5.28 -13.35
C ASP A 90 5.05 -3.88 -12.74
N GLN A 91 3.88 -3.23 -12.83
CA GLN A 91 3.66 -1.91 -12.23
C GLN A 91 3.50 -1.99 -10.71
N VAL A 92 2.92 -3.08 -10.20
CA VAL A 92 2.89 -3.36 -8.76
C VAL A 92 4.31 -3.57 -8.24
N GLU A 93 5.13 -4.37 -8.92
CA GLU A 93 6.55 -4.53 -8.55
C GLU A 93 7.29 -3.18 -8.56
N GLN A 94 7.08 -2.36 -9.59
CA GLN A 94 7.72 -1.05 -9.69
C GLN A 94 7.29 -0.10 -8.56
N PHE A 95 6.02 -0.16 -8.12
CA PHE A 95 5.56 0.58 -6.95
C PHE A 95 6.39 0.25 -5.69
N PHE A 96 6.72 -1.02 -5.45
CA PHE A 96 7.57 -1.42 -4.31
C PHE A 96 9.04 -0.99 -4.46
N ALA A 97 9.51 -0.72 -5.67
CA ALA A 97 10.84 -0.18 -5.92
C ALA A 97 10.88 1.35 -5.73
N ASP A 98 9.85 2.05 -6.21
CA ASP A 98 9.89 3.50 -6.35
C ASP A 98 9.00 4.21 -5.33
N ASP A 99 7.73 3.84 -5.23
CA ASP A 99 6.73 4.71 -4.62
C ASP A 99 6.40 4.34 -3.17
N VAL A 100 6.82 3.14 -2.74
CA VAL A 100 6.41 2.57 -1.45
C VAL A 100 6.76 3.44 -0.24
N VAL A 101 7.90 4.14 -0.22
CA VAL A 101 8.27 5.01 0.91
C VAL A 101 7.24 6.12 1.10
N LEU A 102 6.81 6.76 0.01
CA LEU A 102 5.82 7.83 0.06
C LEU A 102 4.46 7.33 0.55
N ALA A 103 4.10 6.09 0.20
CA ALA A 103 2.88 5.46 0.69
C ALA A 103 2.99 5.00 2.16
N LEU A 104 4.19 4.64 2.62
CA LEU A 104 4.45 4.29 4.02
C LEU A 104 4.38 5.51 4.94
N ASP A 105 4.76 6.68 4.44
CA ASP A 105 4.68 7.94 5.19
C ASP A 105 3.23 8.44 5.33
N ASP A 106 2.35 8.09 4.38
CA ASP A 106 0.93 8.47 4.42
C ASP A 106 0.10 7.57 5.35
N GLY A 107 -0.47 8.17 6.39
CA GLY A 107 -1.29 7.44 7.36
C GLY A 107 -2.70 7.09 6.92
N ASP A 108 -3.19 7.67 5.83
CA ASP A 108 -4.49 7.34 5.27
C ASP A 108 -4.43 6.10 4.35
N ILE A 109 -3.23 5.64 4.01
CA ILE A 109 -3.02 4.47 3.14
C ILE A 109 -2.74 3.22 3.99
N VAL A 110 -3.64 2.24 3.89
CA VAL A 110 -3.47 0.92 4.50
C VAL A 110 -2.96 -0.08 3.45
N LEU A 111 -1.64 -0.09 3.21
CA LEU A 111 -1.03 -0.86 2.12
C LEU A 111 -1.35 -2.35 2.12
N ASN A 112 -1.47 -3.00 3.28
CA ASN A 112 -1.80 -4.42 3.35
C ASN A 112 -3.16 -4.72 2.70
N GLU A 113 -4.15 -3.85 2.89
CA GLU A 113 -5.46 -4.03 2.28
C GLU A 113 -5.42 -3.84 0.75
N GLU A 114 -4.58 -2.93 0.26
CA GLU A 114 -4.38 -2.72 -1.18
C GLU A 114 -3.60 -3.87 -1.84
N ILE A 115 -2.65 -4.48 -1.09
CA ILE A 115 -1.97 -5.71 -1.47
C ILE A 115 -2.97 -6.85 -1.55
N ASP A 116 -3.82 -7.03 -0.54
CA ASP A 116 -4.84 -8.09 -0.50
C ASP A 116 -5.82 -7.95 -1.67
N ALA A 117 -6.30 -6.73 -1.93
CA ALA A 117 -7.15 -6.44 -3.09
C ALA A 117 -6.48 -6.80 -4.41
N LYS A 118 -5.15 -6.65 -4.53
CA LYS A 118 -4.39 -7.11 -5.69
C LYS A 118 -4.30 -8.64 -5.75
N MET A 119 -4.00 -9.30 -4.65
CA MET A 119 -3.85 -10.75 -4.61
C MET A 119 -5.14 -11.48 -4.95
N VAL A 120 -6.30 -11.01 -4.44
CA VAL A 120 -7.62 -11.58 -4.75
C VAL A 120 -7.93 -11.58 -6.25
N ARG A 121 -7.37 -10.65 -7.03
CA ARG A 121 -7.55 -10.62 -8.49
C ARG A 121 -6.69 -11.64 -9.24
N LEU A 122 -5.70 -12.24 -8.59
CA LEU A 122 -4.93 -13.36 -9.11
C LEU A 122 -5.65 -14.66 -8.74
N ILE A 123 -6.12 -15.37 -9.76
CA ILE A 123 -6.92 -16.59 -9.59
C ILE A 123 -6.06 -17.74 -9.04
N LEU A 124 -4.81 -17.86 -9.51
CA LEU A 124 -3.88 -18.88 -9.06
C LEU A 124 -3.14 -18.39 -7.82
N LEU A 125 -3.10 -19.22 -6.77
CA LEU A 125 -2.44 -18.89 -5.51
C LEU A 125 -0.92 -18.83 -5.68
N GLU A 126 -0.37 -19.64 -6.59
CA GLU A 126 1.04 -19.63 -6.95
C GLU A 126 1.47 -18.29 -7.58
N ASP A 127 0.60 -17.68 -8.39
CA ASP A 127 0.86 -16.36 -8.98
C ASP A 127 0.87 -15.26 -7.91
N ARG A 128 0.06 -15.41 -6.84
CA ARG A 128 0.07 -14.50 -5.68
C ARG A 128 1.41 -14.57 -4.97
N ASP A 129 1.88 -15.78 -4.67
CA ASP A 129 3.16 -16.00 -4.01
C ASP A 129 4.35 -15.51 -4.85
N GLU A 130 4.31 -15.72 -6.16
CA GLU A 130 5.32 -15.20 -7.08
C GLU A 130 5.37 -13.65 -7.03
N LEU A 131 4.21 -12.99 -7.13
CA LEU A 131 4.15 -11.53 -7.07
C LEU A 131 4.61 -11.00 -5.71
N LYS A 132 4.14 -11.59 -4.61
CA LYS A 132 4.59 -11.25 -3.25
C LYS A 132 6.11 -11.37 -3.14
N GLN A 133 6.70 -12.45 -3.65
CA GLN A 133 8.15 -12.63 -3.64
C GLN A 133 8.89 -11.54 -4.42
N LYS A 134 8.40 -11.17 -5.60
CA LYS A 134 9.00 -10.08 -6.38
C LYS A 134 8.91 -8.75 -5.63
N CYS A 135 7.76 -8.41 -5.04
CA CYS A 135 7.60 -7.21 -4.21
C CYS A 135 8.56 -7.20 -3.01
N ARG A 136 8.71 -8.33 -2.30
CA ARG A 136 9.70 -8.46 -1.20
C ARG A 136 11.12 -8.20 -1.69
N ASN A 137 11.49 -8.76 -2.84
CA ASN A 137 12.82 -8.57 -3.40
C ASN A 137 13.07 -7.09 -3.77
N ARG A 138 12.03 -6.38 -4.25
CA ARG A 138 12.12 -4.93 -4.49
C ARG A 138 12.39 -4.16 -3.20
N LEU A 139 11.66 -4.47 -2.11
CA LEU A 139 11.90 -3.87 -0.80
C LEU A 139 13.31 -4.14 -0.27
N LEU A 140 13.77 -5.39 -0.35
CA LEU A 140 15.12 -5.78 0.10
C LEU A 140 16.24 -5.12 -0.71
N GLY A 141 15.97 -4.70 -1.95
CA GLY A 141 16.88 -3.94 -2.79
C GLY A 141 16.69 -2.42 -2.73
N ASN A 142 15.72 -1.92 -1.97
CA ASN A 142 15.31 -0.52 -2.03
C ASN A 142 16.27 0.40 -1.26
N GLU A 143 16.93 1.31 -1.96
CA GLU A 143 17.92 2.25 -1.40
C GLU A 143 17.32 3.59 -0.96
N LYS A 144 16.00 3.79 -1.09
CA LYS A 144 15.35 5.03 -0.65
C LYS A 144 15.42 5.18 0.86
N THR A 145 15.67 6.41 1.30
CA THR A 145 15.72 6.79 2.72
C THR A 145 14.31 6.75 3.31
N ILE A 146 14.15 6.07 4.44
CA ILE A 146 12.91 6.05 5.26
C ILE A 146 13.12 6.68 6.64
N THR A 147 14.38 6.84 7.07
CA THR A 147 14.73 7.63 8.25
C THR A 147 16.06 8.33 8.03
N THR A 148 16.16 9.54 8.57
CA THR A 148 17.38 10.35 8.61
C THR A 148 18.42 9.79 9.57
N SER A 149 17.99 8.96 10.54
CA SER A 149 18.88 8.34 11.51
C SER A 149 19.69 7.18 10.92
N SER A 150 20.95 7.07 11.35
CA SER A 150 21.81 5.95 11.00
C SER A 150 21.48 4.70 11.83
N LEU A 151 21.53 3.53 11.20
CA LEU A 151 21.35 2.24 11.86
C LEU A 151 22.72 1.64 12.20
N ASP A 152 22.88 1.08 13.39
CA ASP A 152 24.04 0.25 13.73
C ASP A 152 23.69 -1.23 13.48
N ILE A 153 24.29 -1.81 12.45
CA ILE A 153 24.16 -3.22 12.12
C ILE A 153 25.51 -3.90 12.31
N SER A 154 25.65 -4.66 13.39
CA SER A 154 26.88 -5.41 13.68
C SER A 154 28.15 -4.54 13.73
N GLY A 155 28.05 -3.32 14.27
CA GLY A 155 29.16 -2.37 14.38
C GLY A 155 29.40 -1.52 13.13
N GLN A 156 28.51 -1.59 12.13
CA GLN A 156 28.55 -0.74 10.94
C GLN A 156 27.44 0.31 11.01
N HIS A 157 27.81 1.58 10.92
CA HIS A 157 26.87 2.68 10.75
C HIS A 157 26.41 2.76 9.29
N LEU A 158 25.14 2.41 9.07
CA LEU A 158 24.51 2.37 7.75
C LEU A 158 23.41 3.42 7.65
N PRO A 159 23.15 3.98 6.44
CA PRO A 159 22.09 4.94 6.25
C PRO A 159 20.71 4.30 6.48
N GLY A 160 19.74 5.09 6.95
CA GLY A 160 18.36 4.70 7.22
C GLY A 160 17.51 4.45 5.96
N THR A 161 17.99 3.57 5.08
CA THR A 161 17.27 3.15 3.87
C THR A 161 16.34 1.97 4.14
N VAL A 162 15.31 1.78 3.31
CA VAL A 162 14.39 0.63 3.39
C VAL A 162 15.16 -0.69 3.49
N ARG A 163 16.11 -0.92 2.58
CA ARG A 163 16.99 -2.11 2.61
C ARG A 163 17.70 -2.28 3.95
N ASN A 164 18.29 -1.22 4.49
CA ASN A 164 19.08 -1.33 5.72
C ASN A 164 18.18 -1.52 6.95
N VAL A 165 17.00 -0.91 6.99
CA VAL A 165 15.99 -1.16 8.03
C VAL A 165 15.57 -2.64 8.00
N LEU A 166 15.24 -3.18 6.82
CA LEU A 166 14.88 -4.59 6.69
C LEU A 166 16.05 -5.55 7.00
N ARG A 167 17.28 -5.16 6.66
CA ARG A 167 18.48 -5.90 7.06
C ARG A 167 18.64 -5.91 8.58
N PHE A 168 18.46 -4.76 9.24
CA PHE A 168 18.52 -4.65 10.70
C PHE A 168 17.43 -5.48 11.37
N TYR A 169 16.23 -5.46 10.81
CA TYR A 169 15.11 -6.32 11.22
C TYR A 169 15.46 -7.80 11.12
N ASN A 170 15.87 -8.27 9.93
CA ASN A 170 16.21 -9.68 9.69
C ASN A 170 17.37 -10.19 10.57
N VAL A 171 18.37 -9.35 10.86
CA VAL A 171 19.47 -9.69 11.80
C VAL A 171 18.97 -9.78 13.24
N THR A 172 17.97 -8.96 13.59
CA THR A 172 17.41 -8.92 14.94
C THR A 172 16.50 -10.10 15.23
N VAL A 173 15.58 -10.44 14.32
CA VAL A 173 14.53 -11.44 14.56
C VAL A 173 14.79 -12.79 13.89
N GLY A 174 15.76 -12.84 12.97
CA GLY A 174 16.04 -14.00 12.12
C GLY A 174 15.31 -13.95 10.77
N ILE A 175 15.78 -14.76 9.83
CA ILE A 175 15.15 -14.94 8.51
C ILE A 175 14.28 -16.20 8.59
N THR A 176 13.14 -16.10 9.28
CA THR A 176 12.14 -17.17 9.34
C THR A 176 10.90 -16.78 8.54
N GLU A 177 10.16 -17.76 8.02
CA GLU A 177 8.91 -17.51 7.27
C GLU A 177 7.87 -16.76 8.11
N ARG A 178 7.87 -16.99 9.43
CA ARG A 178 6.99 -16.31 10.39
C ARG A 178 7.80 -15.73 11.54
N VAL A 179 7.53 -14.47 11.85
CA VAL A 179 8.03 -13.79 13.05
C VAL A 179 6.87 -13.61 14.02
N ASN A 180 7.07 -13.98 15.29
CA ASN A 180 6.03 -13.81 16.32
C ASN A 180 6.07 -12.41 16.95
N THR A 181 5.03 -12.05 17.70
CA THR A 181 4.90 -10.74 18.35
C THR A 181 6.07 -10.42 19.29
N LEU A 182 6.63 -11.43 19.96
CA LEU A 182 7.77 -11.24 20.87
C LEU A 182 9.01 -10.80 20.09
N GLN A 183 9.29 -11.44 18.96
CA GLN A 183 10.39 -11.08 18.08
C GLN A 183 10.21 -9.68 17.46
N GLN A 184 9.01 -9.33 17.00
CA GLN A 184 8.72 -7.96 16.54
C GLN A 184 8.92 -6.93 17.67
N THR A 185 8.52 -7.26 18.89
CA THR A 185 8.73 -6.40 20.07
C THR A 185 10.22 -6.23 20.37
N GLU A 186 11.02 -7.28 20.22
CA GLU A 186 12.48 -7.19 20.37
C GLU A 186 13.08 -6.22 19.35
N PHE A 187 12.66 -6.31 18.09
CA PHE A 187 13.08 -5.37 17.06
C PHE A 187 12.74 -3.93 17.42
N PHE A 188 11.49 -3.62 17.76
CA PHE A 188 11.11 -2.24 18.08
C PHE A 188 11.79 -1.75 19.37
N SER A 189 12.09 -2.65 20.30
CA SER A 189 12.85 -2.32 21.52
C SER A 189 14.30 -1.93 21.18
N LYS A 190 14.96 -2.61 20.24
CA LYS A 190 16.28 -2.22 19.72
C LYS A 190 16.20 -0.93 18.90
N LEU A 191 15.19 -0.80 18.05
CA LEU A 191 14.99 0.41 17.22
C LEU A 191 14.77 1.66 18.08
N ASN A 192 14.02 1.55 19.19
CA ASN A 192 13.78 2.66 20.13
C ASN A 192 15.05 3.18 20.84
N THR A 193 16.19 2.50 20.71
CA THR A 193 17.49 3.04 21.17
C THR A 193 18.03 4.13 20.24
N ILE A 194 17.47 4.24 19.04
CA ILE A 194 17.76 5.26 18.05
C ILE A 194 16.72 6.38 18.21
N VAL A 195 17.18 7.63 18.13
CA VAL A 195 16.28 8.78 18.13
C VAL A 195 15.62 8.86 16.76
N LEU A 196 14.32 8.55 16.70
CA LEU A 196 13.47 8.66 15.52
C LEU A 196 12.38 9.67 15.83
N ASP A 197 11.98 10.46 14.84
CA ASP A 197 10.75 11.21 14.97
C ASP A 197 9.52 10.26 14.87
N PRO A 198 8.34 10.69 15.33
CA PRO A 198 7.15 9.84 15.35
C PRO A 198 6.70 9.35 13.96
N ASP A 199 6.91 10.15 12.91
CA ASP A 199 6.46 9.84 11.56
C ASP A 199 7.39 8.78 10.94
N GLU A 200 8.72 8.93 11.09
CA GLU A 200 9.71 7.92 10.73
C GLU A 200 9.46 6.60 11.46
N GLN A 201 9.17 6.65 12.77
CA GLN A 201 8.86 5.45 13.54
C GLN A 201 7.61 4.75 13.00
N MET A 202 6.59 5.51 12.59
CA MET A 202 5.36 4.97 12.01
C MET A 202 5.61 4.37 10.63
N ALA A 203 6.37 5.06 9.76
CA ALA A 203 6.75 4.56 8.44
C ALA A 203 7.52 3.24 8.55
N ILE A 204 8.46 3.12 9.50
CA ILE A 204 9.18 1.87 9.75
C ILE A 204 8.24 0.77 10.25
N ARG A 205 7.28 1.08 11.14
CA ARG A 205 6.28 0.08 11.57
C ARG A 205 5.49 -0.46 10.39
N ARG A 206 4.94 0.43 9.56
CA ARG A 206 4.21 0.06 8.34
C ARG A 206 5.09 -0.73 7.37
N LEU A 207 6.37 -0.39 7.25
CA LEU A 207 7.32 -1.14 6.41
C LEU A 207 7.47 -2.58 6.90
N ILE A 208 7.65 -2.79 8.21
CA ILE A 208 7.76 -4.12 8.79
C ILE A 208 6.45 -4.89 8.61
N ASP A 209 5.31 -4.24 8.83
CA ASP A 209 3.99 -4.86 8.67
C ASP A 209 3.77 -5.31 7.22
N VAL A 210 4.09 -4.46 6.24
CA VAL A 210 4.02 -4.80 4.80
C VAL A 210 5.00 -5.93 4.46
N TYR A 211 6.23 -5.87 4.95
CA TYR A 211 7.24 -6.89 4.67
C TYR A 211 6.86 -8.26 5.22
N GLU A 212 6.35 -8.33 6.46
CA GLU A 212 5.84 -9.57 7.06
C GLU A 212 4.57 -10.06 6.36
N HIS A 213 3.65 -9.15 5.99
CA HIS A 213 2.45 -9.50 5.23
C HIS A 213 2.79 -10.17 3.90
N LEU A 214 3.75 -9.59 3.17
CA LEU A 214 4.22 -10.18 1.93
C LEU A 214 4.89 -11.54 2.12
N LYS A 215 5.43 -11.90 3.29
CA LYS A 215 6.06 -13.22 3.52
C LYS A 215 5.05 -14.35 3.66
N LEU A 216 3.80 -14.04 4.01
CA LEU A 216 2.76 -15.04 4.19
C LEU A 216 2.36 -15.64 2.84
N SER A 217 2.52 -16.95 2.71
CA SER A 217 2.14 -17.68 1.50
C SER A 217 0.62 -17.75 1.39
N SER A 218 0.09 -17.42 0.21
CA SER A 218 -1.33 -17.54 -0.10
C SER A 218 -1.81 -19.00 -0.15
N LEU A 219 -0.88 -19.96 -0.11
CA LEU A 219 -1.18 -21.39 0.00
C LEU A 219 -1.43 -21.85 1.45
N THR A 220 -1.20 -20.99 2.44
CA THR A 220 -1.48 -21.30 3.85
C THR A 220 -2.75 -20.60 4.34
N PRO A 221 -3.47 -21.18 5.32
CA PRO A 221 -4.66 -20.55 5.90
C PRO A 221 -4.43 -19.13 6.42
N GLU A 222 -3.24 -18.86 6.96
CA GLU A 222 -2.87 -17.55 7.51
C GLU A 222 -2.57 -16.50 6.43
N GLY A 223 -2.06 -16.91 5.27
CA GLY A 223 -1.69 -16.00 4.19
C GLY A 223 -2.76 -15.82 3.12
N LEU A 224 -3.92 -16.47 3.30
CA LEU A 224 -5.08 -16.31 2.42
C LEU A 224 -5.73 -14.94 2.63
N GLU A 225 -5.82 -14.16 1.56
CA GLU A 225 -6.28 -12.77 1.58
C GLU A 225 -7.80 -12.64 1.62
N GLU A 226 -8.51 -13.72 1.28
CA GLU A 226 -9.96 -13.79 1.25
C GLU A 226 -10.52 -14.68 2.35
N SER A 227 -11.66 -14.27 2.89
CA SER A 227 -12.40 -15.09 3.85
C SER A 227 -13.11 -16.22 3.11
N VAL A 228 -12.88 -17.46 3.53
CA VAL A 228 -13.53 -18.64 2.92
C VAL A 228 -14.63 -19.14 3.84
N SER A 229 -15.88 -19.07 3.38
CA SER A 229 -17.01 -19.68 4.09
C SER A 229 -17.19 -21.14 3.67
N PHE A 230 -17.38 -22.04 4.63
CA PHE A 230 -17.63 -23.46 4.37
C PHE A 230 -18.59 -24.05 5.42
N VAL A 231 -19.10 -25.26 5.15
CA VAL A 231 -19.98 -25.98 6.07
C VAL A 231 -19.21 -27.17 6.65
N ASP A 232 -19.17 -27.24 7.98
CA ASP A 232 -18.53 -28.33 8.72
C ASP A 232 -19.51 -28.85 9.77
N GLY A 233 -19.85 -30.13 9.72
CA GLY A 233 -20.83 -30.74 10.63
C GLY A 233 -22.24 -30.11 10.59
N GLY A 234 -22.62 -29.44 9.51
CA GLY A 234 -23.89 -28.71 9.38
C GLY A 234 -23.87 -27.27 9.89
N GLU A 235 -22.74 -26.81 10.44
CA GLU A 235 -22.55 -25.42 10.87
C GLU A 235 -21.81 -24.62 9.79
N LYS A 236 -22.25 -23.39 9.53
CA LYS A 236 -21.51 -22.45 8.68
C LYS A 236 -20.34 -21.85 9.47
N ARG A 237 -19.14 -21.97 8.91
CA ARG A 237 -17.89 -21.43 9.47
C ARG A 237 -17.21 -20.55 8.43
N ILE A 238 -16.40 -19.61 8.91
CA ILE A 238 -15.57 -18.78 8.04
C ILE A 238 -14.12 -18.92 8.48
N LEU A 239 -13.23 -19.16 7.52
CA LEU A 239 -11.78 -19.07 7.71
C LEU A 239 -11.36 -17.66 7.33
N ARG A 240 -10.75 -16.94 8.26
CA ARG A 240 -10.23 -15.58 8.05
C ARG A 240 -8.92 -15.42 8.79
N GLU A 241 -7.86 -14.98 8.10
CA GLU A 241 -6.53 -14.75 8.71
C GLU A 241 -6.03 -15.96 9.52
N GLY A 242 -6.22 -17.17 8.98
CA GLY A 242 -5.87 -18.43 9.65
C GLY A 242 -6.72 -18.81 10.88
N ARG A 243 -7.81 -18.09 11.16
CA ARG A 243 -8.73 -18.36 12.28
C ARG A 243 -10.07 -18.86 11.78
N LEU A 244 -10.60 -19.87 12.48
CA LEU A 244 -11.97 -20.33 12.29
C LEU A 244 -12.91 -19.53 13.18
N GLU A 245 -13.85 -18.84 12.56
CA GLU A 245 -14.88 -18.09 13.24
C GLU A 245 -16.26 -18.73 12.99
N HIS A 246 -17.08 -18.80 14.05
CA HIS A 246 -18.46 -19.22 13.92
C HIS A 246 -19.30 -18.06 13.40
N LEU A 247 -20.06 -18.28 12.33
CA LEU A 247 -21.06 -17.33 11.89
C LEU A 247 -22.23 -17.35 12.88
N ARG A 248 -22.35 -16.30 13.70
CA ARG A 248 -23.58 -16.09 14.49
C ARG A 248 -24.73 -15.88 13.51
N THR A 249 -25.87 -16.50 13.79
CA THR A 249 -27.05 -16.59 12.92
C THR A 249 -27.59 -15.25 12.42
N ASP A 250 -27.24 -14.13 13.06
CA ASP A 250 -27.70 -12.79 12.69
C ASP A 250 -26.90 -12.16 11.52
N ASP A 251 -25.67 -12.62 11.26
CA ASP A 251 -24.84 -12.14 10.14
C ASP A 251 -25.07 -12.92 8.84
N ALA A 252 -25.68 -14.11 8.94
CA ALA A 252 -26.00 -14.96 7.78
C ALA A 252 -27.02 -14.31 6.84
N ALA A 253 -27.88 -13.40 7.34
CA ALA A 253 -28.88 -12.69 6.54
C ALA A 253 -28.27 -11.63 5.61
N LYS A 254 -27.14 -11.01 5.98
CA LYS A 254 -26.48 -9.96 5.17
C LYS A 254 -25.64 -10.52 4.02
N LEU A 255 -25.17 -11.77 4.12
CA LEU A 255 -24.45 -12.44 3.05
C LEU A 255 -25.37 -12.92 1.92
N ILE A 256 -26.61 -13.30 2.25
CA ILE A 256 -27.60 -13.78 1.26
C ILE A 256 -28.04 -12.66 0.30
N GLU A 257 -28.11 -11.39 0.75
CA GLU A 257 -28.47 -10.27 -0.15
C GLU A 257 -27.40 -9.95 -1.20
N ARG A 258 -26.13 -10.32 -0.98
CA ARG A 258 -25.05 -10.10 -1.97
C ARG A 258 -24.92 -11.23 -3.00
N GLU A 259 -25.31 -12.45 -2.65
CA GLU A 259 -25.28 -13.58 -3.58
C GLU A 259 -26.56 -13.72 -4.44
N THR A 260 -27.64 -13.01 -4.08
CA THR A 260 -28.92 -13.08 -4.82
C THR A 260 -29.11 -11.91 -5.81
N ILE A 261 -28.12 -11.02 -5.93
CA ILE A 261 -28.11 -9.95 -6.95
C ILE A 261 -26.87 -10.15 -7.85
N GLN A 262 -26.89 -11.23 -8.62
CA GLN A 262 -26.16 -11.37 -9.88
C GLN A 262 -27.15 -11.72 -10.98
#